data_AF-A0A8J7HD68-F1
#
_entry.id   AF-A0A8J7HD68-F1
#
_cell.length_a   1.000
_cell.length_b   1.000
_cell.length_c   1.000
_cell.angle_alpha   90.00
_cell.angle_beta   90.00
_cell.angle_gamma   90.00
#
_symmetry.space_group_name_H-M   'P 1'
#
loop_
_entity.id
_entity.type
_entity.pdbx_description
1 polymer ?
#
loop_
_entity_poly.entity_id
_entity_poly.type
_entity_poly.pdbx_seq_one_letter_code
_entity_poly.pdbx_strand_id
1 'polypeptide(L)'
;MSNYTTGEMAKMCNISVRTVQFYDQKGVLHPSAESEGGRRIYNNDDLTKLRLICTLKSIGLSLNSIKSVMESELSEKILTLLLNEQVKTLSNEIDERQKQLERIIVIKESITGKASVPANTILDVEHIMEKKSIVRNKKKLTMIYVGVGIAAALGLLFMVWLVVSRIWWGLAIYISVAIISLFISAFSLKDTEFICPKCDSVFKPSLIRTFFSTGGNKVRWMTCPECGYRDWCVLRKKK
;
A
#
# COMPACT_ATOMS: atom_id res chain seq x y z
N MET A 1 -32.76 12.69 21.94
CA MET A 1 -31.77 12.65 20.85
C MET A 1 -31.00 11.36 20.99
N SER A 2 -30.81 10.59 19.91
CA SER A 2 -30.02 9.36 19.95
C SER A 2 -28.55 9.70 20.17
N ASN A 3 -27.99 9.16 21.25
CA ASN A 3 -26.59 9.34 21.63
C ASN A 3 -25.81 8.07 21.26
N TYR A 4 -24.66 8.25 20.63
CA TYR A 4 -23.80 7.18 20.16
C TYR A 4 -22.44 7.25 20.84
N THR A 5 -21.93 6.11 21.25
CA THR A 5 -20.55 5.95 21.70
C THR A 5 -19.60 5.91 20.50
N THR A 6 -18.30 6.13 20.73
CA THR A 6 -17.27 5.98 19.69
C THR A 6 -17.31 4.62 19.00
N GLY A 7 -17.63 3.56 19.75
CA GLY A 7 -17.76 2.20 19.22
C GLY A 7 -18.95 2.03 18.27
N GLU A 8 -20.09 2.63 18.60
CA GLU A 8 -21.29 2.59 17.76
C GLU A 8 -21.10 3.42 16.48
N MET A 9 -20.49 4.60 16.58
CA MET A 9 -20.10 5.42 15.43
C MET A 9 -19.21 4.63 14.46
N ALA A 10 -18.18 3.95 15.01
CA ALA A 10 -17.24 3.15 14.24
C ALA A 10 -17.95 1.99 13.50
N LYS A 11 -18.85 1.27 14.19
CA LYS A 11 -19.64 0.19 13.59
C LYS A 11 -20.56 0.69 12.48
N MET A 12 -21.27 1.80 12.69
CA MET A 12 -22.21 2.35 11.71
C MET A 12 -21.55 2.88 10.44
N CYS A 13 -20.31 3.39 10.55
CA CYS A 13 -19.54 3.88 9.40
C CYS A 13 -18.55 2.84 8.85
N ASN A 14 -18.56 1.60 9.37
CA ASN A 14 -17.65 0.52 9.01
C ASN A 14 -16.16 0.93 9.05
N ILE A 15 -15.77 1.67 10.10
CA ILE A 15 -14.39 2.10 10.35
C ILE A 15 -13.93 1.63 11.73
N SER A 16 -12.63 1.70 11.97
CA SER A 16 -12.10 1.37 13.30
C SER A 16 -12.43 2.47 14.32
N VAL A 17 -12.57 2.09 15.60
CA VAL A 17 -12.68 3.04 16.72
C VAL A 17 -11.51 4.03 16.73
N ARG A 18 -10.30 3.54 16.40
CA ARG A 18 -9.10 4.37 16.27
C ARG A 18 -9.26 5.45 15.20
N THR A 19 -9.97 5.17 14.10
CA THR A 19 -10.23 6.14 13.04
C THR A 19 -11.13 7.27 13.55
N VAL A 20 -12.18 6.96 14.30
CA VAL A 20 -13.07 7.96 14.90
C VAL A 20 -12.29 8.84 15.88
N GLN A 21 -11.49 8.24 16.77
CA GLN A 21 -10.63 8.97 17.70
C GLN A 21 -9.58 9.82 16.98
N PHE A 22 -9.04 9.33 15.87
CA PHE A 22 -8.08 10.07 15.06
C PHE A 22 -8.72 11.29 14.41
N TYR A 23 -9.97 11.21 13.95
CA TYR A 23 -10.70 12.36 13.42
C TYR A 23 -10.99 13.41 14.49
N ASP A 24 -11.26 13.00 15.72
CA ASP A 24 -11.35 13.88 16.88
C ASP A 24 -10.02 14.57 17.20
N GLN A 25 -8.92 13.80 17.27
CA GLN A 25 -7.57 14.36 17.48
C GLN A 25 -7.14 15.33 16.38
N LYS A 26 -7.59 15.14 15.14
CA LYS A 26 -7.33 16.05 14.02
C LYS A 26 -8.30 17.24 13.95
N GLY A 27 -9.31 17.26 14.81
CA GLY A 27 -10.36 18.26 14.83
C GLY A 27 -11.19 18.29 13.56
N VAL A 28 -11.44 17.13 12.97
CA VAL A 28 -12.34 16.97 11.82
C VAL A 28 -13.74 16.57 12.27
N LEU A 29 -13.84 15.85 13.40
CA LEU A 29 -15.11 15.46 14.02
C LEU A 29 -14.98 15.55 15.53
N HIS A 30 -15.78 16.37 16.19
CA HIS A 30 -15.79 16.48 17.65
C HIS A 30 -17.00 15.79 18.27
N PRO A 31 -16.85 15.21 19.49
CA PRO A 31 -17.99 14.70 20.22
C PRO A 31 -18.90 15.85 20.66
N SER A 32 -20.22 15.65 20.56
CA SER A 32 -21.21 16.60 21.08
C SER A 32 -21.17 16.75 22.60
N ALA A 33 -20.78 15.69 23.33
CA ALA A 33 -20.68 15.72 24.78
C ALA A 33 -19.64 14.72 25.30
N GLU A 34 -19.23 14.92 26.54
CA GLU A 34 -18.51 13.93 27.32
C GLU A 34 -19.39 13.45 28.48
N SER A 35 -19.42 12.14 28.70
CA SER A 35 -20.04 11.52 29.87
C SER A 35 -19.26 11.87 31.13
N GLU A 36 -19.89 11.82 32.31
CA GLU A 36 -19.24 11.97 33.61
C GLU A 36 -18.02 11.02 33.80
N GLY A 37 -18.01 9.87 33.13
CA GLY A 37 -16.88 8.93 33.11
C GLY A 37 -15.82 9.19 32.04
N GLY A 38 -15.79 10.37 31.41
CA GLY A 38 -14.83 10.72 30.35
C GLY A 38 -15.05 10.01 29.01
N ARG A 39 -16.24 9.45 28.79
CA ARG A 39 -16.60 8.79 27.52
C ARG A 39 -17.12 9.81 26.51
N ARG A 40 -16.65 9.74 25.27
CA ARG A 40 -17.12 10.57 24.16
C ARG A 40 -18.53 10.14 23.72
N ILE A 41 -19.42 11.11 23.60
CA ILE A 41 -20.80 10.93 23.17
C ILE A 41 -21.04 11.77 21.90
N TYR A 42 -21.60 11.15 20.89
CA TYR A 42 -21.93 11.75 19.60
C TYR A 42 -23.44 11.77 19.41
N ASN A 43 -23.96 12.78 18.72
CA ASN A 43 -25.37 12.84 18.37
C ASN A 43 -25.60 12.36 16.92
N ASN A 44 -26.83 12.50 16.43
CA ASN A 44 -27.18 12.10 15.07
C ASN A 44 -26.57 13.03 13.98
N ASP A 45 -26.31 14.28 14.31
CA ASP A 45 -25.67 15.23 13.38
C ASP A 45 -24.19 14.89 13.19
N ASP A 46 -23.52 14.48 14.27
CA ASP A 46 -22.14 13.99 14.24
C ASP A 46 -22.02 12.71 13.41
N LEU A 47 -23.01 11.81 13.50
CA LEU A 47 -23.09 10.64 12.64
C LEU A 47 -23.20 11.02 11.17
N THR A 48 -24.02 12.02 10.85
CA THR A 48 -24.19 12.52 9.49
C THR A 48 -22.90 13.16 8.96
N LYS A 49 -22.21 13.96 9.80
CA LYS A 49 -20.89 14.51 9.50
C LYS A 49 -19.85 13.41 9.26
N LEU A 50 -19.81 12.40 10.12
CA LEU A 50 -18.87 11.28 9.97
C LEU A 50 -19.09 10.52 8.66
N ARG A 51 -20.35 10.26 8.29
CA ARG A 51 -20.68 9.63 7.00
C ARG A 51 -20.17 10.48 5.83
N LEU A 52 -20.39 11.79 5.85
CA LEU A 52 -19.87 12.69 4.81
C LEU A 52 -18.34 12.65 4.74
N ILE A 53 -17.64 12.74 5.87
CA ILE A 53 -16.17 12.64 5.94
C ILE A 53 -15.70 11.33 5.31
N CYS A 54 -16.32 10.19 5.67
CA CYS A 54 -15.98 8.89 5.11
C CYS A 54 -16.18 8.84 3.58
N THR A 55 -17.30 9.38 3.08
CA THR A 55 -17.58 9.46 1.63
C THR A 55 -16.53 10.30 0.91
N LEU A 56 -16.24 11.51 1.39
CA LEU A 56 -15.23 12.39 0.80
C LEU A 56 -13.83 11.77 0.87
N LYS A 57 -13.54 11.03 1.94
CA LYS A 57 -12.27 10.32 2.05
C LYS A 57 -12.14 9.19 1.03
N SER A 58 -13.24 8.50 0.74
CA SER A 58 -13.27 7.36 -0.19
C SER A 58 -12.98 7.78 -1.64
N ILE A 59 -13.36 9.00 -2.03
CA ILE A 59 -13.08 9.56 -3.37
C ILE A 59 -11.67 10.16 -3.51
N GLY A 60 -10.85 10.08 -2.46
CA GLY A 60 -9.43 10.48 -2.51
C GLY A 60 -9.13 11.87 -1.94
N LEU A 61 -10.10 12.58 -1.35
CA LEU A 61 -9.83 13.89 -0.74
C LEU A 61 -8.94 13.75 0.50
N SER A 62 -8.12 14.78 0.73
CA SER A 62 -7.28 14.87 1.93
C SER A 62 -8.12 15.25 3.15
N LEU A 63 -7.72 14.80 4.35
CA LEU A 63 -8.44 15.17 5.57
C LEU A 63 -8.38 16.67 5.85
N ASN A 64 -7.29 17.33 5.45
CA ASN A 64 -7.15 18.78 5.58
C ASN A 64 -8.17 19.51 4.71
N SER A 65 -8.34 19.06 3.46
CA SER A 65 -9.34 19.62 2.53
C SER A 65 -10.76 19.43 3.07
N ILE A 66 -11.07 18.25 3.61
CA ILE A 66 -12.37 17.96 4.23
C ILE A 66 -12.61 18.89 5.42
N LYS A 67 -11.61 19.07 6.28
CA LYS A 67 -11.69 20.00 7.42
C LYS A 67 -11.99 21.43 6.96
N SER A 68 -11.28 21.93 5.94
CA SER A 68 -11.51 23.28 5.40
C SER A 68 -12.92 23.46 4.82
N VAL A 69 -13.50 22.40 4.24
CA VAL A 69 -14.91 22.43 3.78
C VAL A 69 -15.87 22.50 4.97
N MET A 70 -15.61 21.74 6.03
CA MET A 70 -16.49 21.69 7.20
C MET A 70 -16.46 22.96 8.06
N GLU A 71 -15.37 23.72 8.04
CA GLU A 71 -15.20 24.95 8.83
C GLU A 71 -15.64 26.22 8.06
N SER A 72 -15.82 26.14 6.74
CA SER A 72 -16.13 27.31 5.91
C SER A 72 -17.62 27.57 5.78
N GLU A 73 -18.01 28.85 5.86
CA GLU A 73 -19.38 29.30 5.53
C GLU A 73 -19.73 29.09 4.04
N LEU A 74 -18.73 28.99 3.16
CA LEU A 74 -18.89 28.72 1.73
C LEU A 74 -18.62 27.24 1.39
N SER A 75 -18.97 26.34 2.30
CA SER A 75 -18.70 24.89 2.23
C SER A 75 -19.11 24.28 0.89
N GLU A 76 -20.30 24.61 0.37
CA GLU A 76 -20.81 24.10 -0.91
C GLU A 76 -19.94 24.49 -2.11
N LYS A 77 -19.51 25.76 -2.17
CA LYS A 77 -18.65 26.26 -3.25
C LYS A 77 -17.26 25.64 -3.20
N ILE A 78 -16.66 25.55 -2.01
CA ILE A 78 -15.34 24.93 -1.83
C ILE A 78 -15.42 23.44 -2.18
N LEU A 79 -16.45 22.74 -1.73
CA LEU A 79 -16.66 21.33 -2.04
C LEU A 79 -16.78 21.12 -3.54
N THR A 80 -17.58 21.94 -4.23
CA THR A 80 -17.74 21.87 -5.69
C THR A 80 -16.41 22.07 -6.42
N LEU A 81 -15.60 23.04 -6.00
CA LEU A 81 -14.27 23.27 -6.58
C LEU A 81 -13.33 22.09 -6.36
N LEU A 82 -13.30 21.51 -5.14
CA LEU A 82 -12.48 20.35 -4.82
C LEU A 82 -12.90 19.12 -5.63
N LEU A 83 -14.21 18.90 -5.80
CA LEU A 83 -14.73 17.79 -6.59
C LEU A 83 -14.38 17.96 -8.08
N ASN A 84 -14.50 19.17 -8.64
CA ASN A 84 -14.12 19.44 -10.02
C ASN A 84 -12.62 19.20 -10.27
N GLU A 85 -11.76 19.63 -9.34
CA GLU A 85 -10.32 19.37 -9.44
C GLU A 85 -10.00 17.87 -9.32
N GLN A 86 -10.73 17.16 -8.46
CA GLN A 86 -10.57 15.71 -8.33
C GLN A 86 -11.01 14.97 -9.60
N VAL A 87 -12.12 15.38 -10.21
CA VAL A 87 -12.59 14.84 -11.50
C VAL A 87 -11.52 15.04 -12.58
N LYS A 88 -10.96 16.25 -12.69
CA LYS A 88 -9.91 16.57 -13.65
C LYS A 88 -8.64 15.75 -13.43
N THR A 89 -8.25 15.55 -12.16
CA THR A 89 -7.09 14.74 -11.81
C THR A 89 -7.29 13.29 -12.23
N LEU A 90 -8.44 12.70 -11.88
CA LEU A 90 -8.75 11.32 -12.21
C LEU A 90 -8.91 11.10 -13.72
N SER A 91 -9.50 12.06 -14.46
CA SER A 91 -9.61 11.94 -15.92
C SER A 91 -8.24 11.93 -16.59
N ASN A 92 -7.31 12.77 -16.13
CA ASN A 92 -5.94 12.77 -16.64
C ASN A 92 -5.20 11.46 -16.32
N GLU A 93 -5.38 10.93 -15.11
CA GLU A 93 -4.82 9.62 -14.75
C GLU A 93 -5.38 8.50 -15.64
N ILE A 94 -6.68 8.52 -15.96
CA ILE A 94 -7.31 7.55 -16.86
C ILE A 94 -6.68 7.62 -18.26
N ASP A 95 -6.54 8.83 -18.84
CA ASP A 95 -5.93 9.02 -20.17
C ASP A 95 -4.48 8.53 -20.20
N GLU A 96 -3.68 8.87 -19.18
CA GLU A 96 -2.30 8.37 -19.06
C GLU A 96 -2.24 6.84 -18.98
N ARG A 97 -3.17 6.21 -18.24
CA ARG A 97 -3.24 4.75 -18.10
C ARG A 97 -3.72 4.08 -19.39
N GLN A 98 -4.64 4.68 -20.14
CA GLN A 98 -5.08 4.21 -21.44
C GLN A 98 -3.91 4.22 -22.44
N LYS A 99 -3.16 5.32 -22.53
CA LYS A 99 -1.95 5.41 -23.36
C LYS A 99 -0.87 4.39 -22.96
N GLN A 100 -0.72 4.12 -21.65
CA GLN A 100 0.17 3.06 -21.18
C GLN A 100 -0.31 1.67 -21.62
N LEU A 101 -1.61 1.40 -21.57
CA LEU A 101 -2.19 0.14 -22.02
C LEU A 101 -2.00 -0.06 -23.52
N GLU A 102 -2.26 0.95 -24.33
CA GLU A 102 -2.03 0.92 -25.78
C GLU A 102 -0.58 0.57 -26.12
N ARG A 103 0.39 1.22 -25.47
CA ARG A 103 1.82 0.88 -25.65
C ARG A 103 2.13 -0.57 -25.30
N ILE A 104 1.55 -1.11 -24.22
CA ILE A 104 1.75 -2.51 -23.84
C ILE A 104 1.15 -3.44 -24.89
N ILE A 105 -0.02 -3.13 -25.45
CA ILE A 105 -0.66 -3.92 -26.50
C ILE A 105 0.19 -3.93 -27.77
N VAL A 106 0.65 -2.76 -28.24
CA VAL A 106 1.51 -2.64 -29.44
C VAL A 106 2.80 -3.45 -29.27
N ILE A 107 3.46 -3.36 -28.11
CA ILE A 107 4.67 -4.14 -27.81
C ILE A 107 4.36 -5.65 -27.75
N LYS A 108 3.22 -6.03 -27.17
CA LYS A 108 2.80 -7.45 -27.12
C LYS A 108 2.58 -7.99 -28.53
N GLU A 109 1.91 -7.23 -29.39
CA GLU A 109 1.61 -7.61 -30.77
C GLU A 109 2.90 -7.73 -31.60
N SER A 110 3.85 -6.80 -31.47
CA SER A 110 5.13 -6.85 -32.19
C SER A 110 6.01 -8.03 -31.79
N ILE A 111 5.89 -8.53 -30.55
CA ILE A 111 6.57 -9.75 -30.10
C ILE A 111 5.91 -11.01 -30.66
N THR A 112 4.57 -11.02 -30.81
CA THR A 112 3.82 -12.19 -31.29
C THR A 112 3.74 -12.30 -32.81
N GLY A 113 3.86 -11.18 -33.54
CA GLY A 113 3.87 -11.13 -35.00
C GLY A 113 5.27 -11.40 -35.54
N LYS A 114 5.48 -12.58 -36.14
CA LYS A 114 6.69 -13.04 -36.86
C LYS A 114 7.64 -11.93 -37.34
N ALA A 115 8.63 -11.57 -36.52
CA ALA A 115 9.94 -11.10 -36.92
C ALA A 115 10.88 -11.27 -35.72
N SER A 116 12.03 -11.91 -35.92
CA SER A 116 13.14 -11.78 -34.97
C SER A 116 13.44 -10.28 -34.84
N VAL A 117 13.07 -9.67 -33.72
CA VAL A 117 13.38 -8.25 -33.49
C VAL A 117 14.90 -8.17 -33.30
N PRO A 118 15.66 -7.55 -34.22
CA PRO A 118 17.05 -7.23 -33.95
C PRO A 118 17.06 -6.15 -32.86
N ALA A 119 18.02 -6.25 -31.94
CA ALA A 119 18.12 -5.42 -30.73
C ALA A 119 18.24 -3.89 -30.97
N ASN A 120 18.19 -3.44 -32.23
CA ASN A 120 18.40 -2.04 -32.63
C ASN A 120 17.12 -1.18 -32.69
N THR A 121 15.91 -1.75 -32.59
CA THR A 121 14.66 -0.96 -32.50
C THR A 121 14.30 -0.54 -31.06
N ILE A 122 15.18 -0.80 -30.09
CA ILE A 122 15.01 -0.46 -28.68
C ILE A 122 15.49 0.97 -28.36
N LEU A 123 16.12 1.67 -29.31
CA LEU A 123 16.82 2.94 -29.07
C LEU A 123 16.02 4.24 -29.30
N ASP A 124 14.71 4.19 -29.61
CA ASP A 124 13.89 5.42 -29.67
C ASP A 124 13.20 5.76 -28.31
N VAL A 125 13.54 5.04 -27.25
CA VAL A 125 13.06 5.32 -25.88
C VAL A 125 13.92 6.37 -25.16
N GLU A 126 15.07 6.75 -25.72
CA GLU A 126 16.03 7.61 -25.04
C GLU A 126 15.55 9.06 -24.87
N HIS A 127 14.53 9.52 -25.60
CA HIS A 127 14.22 10.96 -25.64
C HIS A 127 13.02 11.51 -24.87
N ILE A 128 12.27 10.71 -24.07
CA ILE A 128 11.07 11.24 -23.36
C ILE A 128 11.01 10.95 -21.84
N MET A 129 11.92 10.20 -21.23
CA MET A 129 11.76 9.76 -19.83
C MET A 129 12.91 10.02 -18.84
N GLU A 130 13.72 11.04 -19.07
CA GLU A 130 14.59 11.57 -18.01
C GLU A 130 13.91 12.81 -17.41
N LYS A 131 13.19 12.73 -16.28
CA LYS A 131 13.70 13.30 -15.01
C LYS A 131 12.82 12.99 -13.78
N LYS A 132 11.63 12.37 -13.92
CA LYS A 132 10.62 12.33 -12.82
C LYS A 132 10.56 11.01 -12.02
N SER A 133 10.89 9.86 -12.62
CA SER A 133 10.77 8.53 -11.97
C SER A 133 11.98 8.17 -11.09
N ILE A 134 13.19 8.56 -11.49
CA ILE A 134 14.44 8.29 -10.77
C ILE A 134 14.47 9.00 -9.41
N VAL A 135 13.96 10.24 -9.33
CA VAL A 135 13.93 11.03 -8.08
C VAL A 135 12.99 10.42 -7.03
N ARG A 136 11.83 9.88 -7.45
CA ARG A 136 10.86 9.26 -6.53
C ARG A 136 11.35 7.92 -5.98
N ASN A 137 12.05 7.13 -6.78
CA ASN A 137 12.65 5.87 -6.33
C ASN A 137 13.92 6.10 -5.50
N LYS A 138 14.78 7.07 -5.84
CA LYS A 138 15.95 7.42 -5.01
C LYS A 138 15.53 7.84 -3.60
N LYS A 139 14.47 8.65 -3.44
CA LYS A 139 13.93 9.05 -2.13
C LYS A 139 13.34 7.89 -1.31
N LYS A 140 12.70 6.91 -1.97
CA LYS A 140 12.20 5.70 -1.29
C LYS A 140 13.34 4.77 -0.85
N LEU A 141 14.35 4.60 -1.70
CA LEU A 141 15.50 3.73 -1.41
C LEU A 141 16.35 4.28 -0.26
N THR A 142 16.60 5.60 -0.24
CA THR A 142 17.35 6.25 0.86
C THR A 142 16.61 6.16 2.19
N MET A 143 15.28 6.31 2.22
CA MET A 143 14.52 6.14 3.48
C MET A 143 14.59 4.70 4.01
N ILE A 144 14.61 3.68 3.14
CA ILE A 144 14.74 2.27 3.56
C ILE A 144 16.13 2.01 4.17
N TYR A 145 17.22 2.46 3.51
CA TYR A 145 18.58 2.25 4.05
C TYR A 145 18.81 2.97 5.38
N VAL A 146 18.28 4.19 5.55
CA VAL A 146 18.33 4.92 6.83
C VAL A 146 17.56 4.15 7.92
N GLY A 147 16.37 3.63 7.61
CA GLY A 147 15.58 2.82 8.55
C GLY A 147 16.28 1.53 8.99
N VAL A 148 16.92 0.83 8.06
CA VAL A 148 17.70 -0.40 8.34
C VAL A 148 18.92 -0.09 9.21
N GLY A 149 19.64 1.00 8.92
CA GLY A 149 20.79 1.43 9.71
C GLY A 149 20.44 1.77 11.16
N ILE A 150 19.32 2.47 11.38
CA ILE A 150 18.83 2.81 12.72
C ILE A 150 18.42 1.55 13.49
N ALA A 151 17.71 0.62 12.86
CA ALA A 151 17.29 -0.64 13.50
C ALA A 151 18.49 -1.51 13.89
N ALA A 152 19.53 -1.57 13.05
CA ALA A 152 20.76 -2.31 13.36
C ALA A 152 21.53 -1.69 14.54
N ALA A 153 21.67 -0.36 14.57
CA ALA A 153 22.36 0.35 15.65
C ALA A 153 21.63 0.20 17.00
N LEU A 154 20.30 0.38 17.01
CA LEU A 154 19.49 0.20 18.21
C LEU A 154 19.45 -1.28 18.66
N GLY A 155 19.44 -2.22 17.73
CA GLY A 155 19.50 -3.65 18.02
C GLY A 155 20.81 -4.06 18.70
N LEU A 156 21.95 -3.52 18.24
CA LEU A 156 23.26 -3.78 18.85
C LEU A 156 23.35 -3.20 20.27
N LEU A 157 22.87 -1.96 20.48
CA LEU A 157 22.84 -1.35 21.81
C LEU A 157 21.92 -2.11 22.78
N PHE A 158 20.76 -2.56 22.29
CA PHE A 158 19.81 -3.35 23.07
C PHE A 158 20.39 -4.73 23.44
N MET A 159 21.10 -5.40 22.53
CA MET A 159 21.77 -6.67 22.79
C MET A 159 22.88 -6.54 23.84
N VAL A 160 23.68 -5.47 23.78
CA VAL A 160 24.72 -5.19 24.80
C VAL A 160 24.08 -4.93 26.18
N TRP A 161 23.01 -4.13 26.23
CA TRP A 161 22.30 -3.83 27.48
C TRP A 161 21.68 -5.07 28.13
N LEU A 162 21.10 -5.99 27.33
CA LEU A 162 20.52 -7.24 27.83
C LEU A 162 21.56 -8.17 28.47
N VAL A 163 22.76 -8.26 27.88
CA VAL A 163 23.87 -9.08 28.41
C VAL A 163 24.41 -8.48 29.71
N VAL A 164 24.59 -7.15 29.77
CA VAL A 164 25.08 -6.46 30.97
C VAL A 164 24.06 -6.54 32.12
N SER A 165 22.77 -6.44 31.82
CA SER A 165 21.70 -6.43 32.83
C SER A 165 21.31 -7.83 33.34
N ARG A 166 21.94 -8.90 32.84
CA ARG A 166 21.61 -10.32 33.13
C ARG A 166 20.11 -10.66 32.99
N ILE A 167 19.44 -10.00 32.05
CA ILE A 167 18.00 -10.18 31.78
C ILE A 167 17.84 -11.13 30.58
N TRP A 168 17.87 -12.43 30.87
CA TRP A 168 17.84 -13.49 29.84
C TRP A 168 16.50 -13.57 29.08
N TRP A 169 15.40 -13.14 29.69
CA TRP A 169 14.08 -13.15 29.04
C TRP A 169 13.97 -12.17 27.85
N GLY A 170 14.81 -11.13 27.79
CA GLY A 170 14.86 -10.21 26.65
C GLY A 170 15.36 -10.87 25.35
N LEU A 171 16.27 -11.84 25.46
CA LEU A 171 16.71 -12.66 24.31
C LEU A 171 15.57 -13.53 23.78
N ALA A 172 14.74 -14.09 24.67
CA ALA A 172 13.58 -14.88 24.27
C ALA A 172 12.53 -14.02 23.52
N ILE A 173 12.29 -12.78 23.97
CA ILE A 173 11.42 -11.84 23.26
C ILE A 173 12.00 -11.53 21.87
N TYR A 174 13.29 -11.24 21.76
CA TYR A 174 13.93 -10.96 20.48
C TYR A 174 13.82 -12.14 19.50
N ILE A 175 14.11 -13.36 19.96
CA ILE A 175 13.97 -14.59 19.17
C ILE A 175 12.51 -14.80 18.74
N SER A 176 11.54 -14.55 19.63
CA SER A 176 10.13 -14.66 19.29
C SER A 176 9.72 -13.68 18.18
N VAL A 177 10.20 -12.44 18.23
CA VAL A 177 9.96 -11.42 17.20
C VAL A 177 10.61 -11.81 15.87
N ALA A 178 11.83 -12.36 15.89
CA ALA A 178 12.51 -12.84 14.70
C ALA A 178 11.76 -14.01 14.04
N ILE A 179 11.24 -14.96 14.85
CA ILE A 179 10.43 -16.08 14.37
C ILE A 179 9.11 -15.59 13.77
N ILE A 180 8.43 -14.65 14.44
CA ILE A 180 7.17 -14.05 13.94
C ILE A 180 7.41 -13.32 12.62
N SER A 181 8.50 -12.57 12.49
CA SER A 181 8.88 -11.88 11.24
C SER A 181 9.12 -12.86 10.09
N LEU A 182 9.83 -13.97 10.38
CA LEU A 182 10.09 -15.04 9.40
C LEU A 182 8.79 -15.76 9.00
N PHE A 183 7.87 -15.96 9.95
CA PHE A 183 6.55 -16.55 9.72
C PHE A 183 5.65 -15.64 8.86
N ILE A 184 5.61 -14.34 9.12
CA ILE A 184 4.86 -13.36 8.32
C ILE A 184 5.42 -13.30 6.88
N SER A 185 6.74 -13.32 6.73
CA SER A 185 7.41 -13.37 5.42
C SER A 185 7.03 -14.63 4.65
N ALA A 186 7.04 -15.80 5.30
CA ALA A 186 6.60 -17.06 4.69
C ALA A 186 5.11 -17.04 4.34
N PHE A 187 4.24 -16.54 5.21
CA PHE A 187 2.80 -16.47 4.96
C PHE A 187 2.48 -15.59 3.74
N SER A 188 3.18 -14.47 3.58
CA SER A 188 3.01 -13.55 2.45
C SER A 188 3.34 -14.17 1.08
N LEU A 189 4.11 -15.26 1.04
CA LEU A 189 4.48 -15.95 -0.20
C LEU A 189 3.46 -17.01 -0.63
N LYS A 190 2.55 -17.42 0.27
CA LYS A 190 1.59 -18.52 0.04
C LYS A 190 0.55 -18.22 -1.05
N ASP A 191 0.25 -16.95 -1.28
CA ASP A 191 -0.78 -16.51 -2.22
C ASP A 191 -0.24 -16.06 -3.59
N THR A 192 1.06 -16.26 -3.84
CA THR A 192 1.71 -15.88 -5.10
C THR A 192 1.61 -16.99 -6.15
N GLU A 193 1.00 -16.68 -7.29
CA GLU A 193 0.90 -17.57 -8.46
C GLU A 193 1.91 -17.15 -9.52
N PHE A 194 2.51 -18.12 -10.21
CA PHE A 194 3.48 -17.89 -11.27
C PHE A 194 3.05 -18.53 -12.59
N ILE A 195 3.43 -17.91 -13.70
CA ILE A 195 3.16 -18.38 -15.07
C ILE A 195 4.48 -18.87 -15.68
N CYS A 196 4.49 -20.10 -16.20
CA CYS A 196 5.64 -20.67 -16.90
C CYS A 196 5.72 -20.15 -18.35
N PRO A 197 6.87 -19.66 -18.84
CA PRO A 197 7.00 -19.15 -20.21
C PRO A 197 6.92 -20.22 -21.31
N LYS A 198 7.06 -21.51 -20.96
CA LYS A 198 7.08 -22.60 -21.94
C LYS A 198 5.71 -23.24 -22.17
N CYS A 199 4.93 -23.41 -21.10
CA CYS A 199 3.65 -24.12 -21.15
C CYS A 199 2.46 -23.27 -20.67
N ASP A 200 2.67 -21.99 -20.35
CA ASP A 200 1.66 -21.04 -19.86
C ASP A 200 0.84 -21.50 -18.64
N SER A 201 1.26 -22.59 -17.99
CA SER A 201 0.61 -23.14 -16.81
C SER A 201 0.77 -22.19 -15.62
N VAL A 202 -0.33 -22.00 -14.88
CA VAL A 202 -0.33 -21.26 -13.61
C VAL A 202 -0.08 -22.24 -12.46
N PHE A 203 1.01 -22.06 -11.72
CA PHE A 203 1.33 -22.94 -10.60
C PHE A 203 1.67 -22.16 -9.32
N LYS A 204 1.57 -22.85 -8.18
CA LYS A 204 1.92 -22.34 -6.85
C LYS A 204 3.19 -23.05 -6.36
N PRO A 205 4.34 -22.36 -6.27
CA PRO A 205 5.56 -22.98 -5.75
C PRO A 205 5.50 -23.20 -4.24
N SER A 206 6.16 -24.24 -3.75
CA SER A 206 6.34 -24.51 -2.33
C SER A 206 7.13 -23.39 -1.65
N LEU A 207 6.76 -22.99 -0.43
CA LEU A 207 7.36 -21.88 0.34
C LEU A 207 8.89 -21.88 0.37
N ILE A 208 9.51 -23.05 0.54
CA ILE A 208 10.97 -23.19 0.61
C ILE A 208 11.64 -22.80 -0.72
N ARG A 209 11.11 -23.29 -1.85
CA ARG A 209 11.60 -22.94 -3.19
C ARG A 209 11.39 -21.46 -3.51
N THR A 210 10.31 -20.89 -2.99
CA THR A 210 10.02 -19.46 -3.10
C THR A 210 11.00 -18.65 -2.27
N PHE A 211 11.41 -19.07 -1.08
CA PHE A 211 12.35 -18.31 -0.26
C PHE A 211 13.76 -18.25 -0.88
N PHE A 212 14.26 -19.37 -1.43
CA PHE A 212 15.63 -19.48 -1.96
C PHE A 212 15.79 -19.11 -3.44
N SER A 213 14.73 -18.67 -4.12
CA SER A 213 14.82 -18.35 -5.55
C SER A 213 15.22 -16.89 -5.80
N THR A 214 16.25 -16.72 -6.63
CA THR A 214 16.81 -15.44 -7.05
C THR A 214 15.89 -14.75 -8.05
N GLY A 215 15.54 -13.48 -7.83
CA GLY A 215 14.71 -12.71 -8.78
C GLY A 215 14.08 -11.45 -8.20
N GLY A 216 13.52 -10.62 -9.08
CA GLY A 216 12.85 -9.36 -8.72
C GLY A 216 11.35 -9.53 -8.44
N ASN A 217 10.67 -8.45 -8.06
CA ASN A 217 9.25 -8.47 -7.63
C ASN A 217 8.22 -8.88 -8.71
N LYS A 218 8.65 -9.14 -9.95
CA LYS A 218 7.77 -9.49 -11.09
C LYS A 218 8.14 -10.80 -11.78
N VAL A 219 9.39 -11.24 -11.68
CA VAL A 219 9.90 -12.44 -12.35
C VAL A 219 10.86 -13.16 -11.42
N ARG A 220 10.83 -14.49 -11.44
CA ARG A 220 11.64 -15.31 -10.54
C ARG A 220 12.10 -16.58 -11.22
N TRP A 221 13.38 -16.88 -11.07
CA TRP A 221 14.01 -18.04 -11.67
C TRP A 221 13.58 -19.32 -10.95
N MET A 222 12.83 -20.19 -11.61
CA MET A 222 12.31 -21.42 -11.01
C MET A 222 12.02 -22.51 -12.03
N THR A 223 11.88 -23.74 -11.53
CA THR A 223 11.49 -24.91 -12.34
C THR A 223 9.98 -25.08 -12.30
N CYS A 224 9.34 -25.14 -13.46
CA CYS A 224 7.92 -25.41 -13.60
C CYS A 224 7.60 -26.85 -13.15
N PRO A 225 6.60 -27.05 -12.27
CA PRO A 225 6.21 -28.40 -11.83
C PRO A 225 5.46 -29.18 -12.91
N GLU A 226 4.83 -28.53 -13.89
CA GLU A 226 4.07 -29.20 -14.94
C GLU A 226 4.95 -29.65 -16.11
N CYS A 227 5.78 -28.76 -16.65
CA CYS A 227 6.63 -29.10 -17.81
C CYS A 227 8.10 -29.38 -17.47
N GLY A 228 8.51 -29.24 -16.22
CA GLY A 228 9.90 -29.47 -15.77
C GLY A 228 10.92 -28.43 -16.28
N TYR A 229 10.49 -27.44 -17.06
CA TYR A 229 11.37 -26.42 -17.63
C TYR A 229 11.80 -25.37 -16.59
N ARG A 230 13.08 -24.98 -16.60
CA ARG A 230 13.67 -24.07 -15.63
C ARG A 230 14.04 -22.74 -16.28
N ASP A 231 13.33 -21.69 -15.91
CA ASP A 231 13.51 -20.35 -16.47
C ASP A 231 12.87 -19.27 -15.57
N TRP A 232 12.92 -18.01 -16.00
CA TRP A 232 12.22 -16.88 -15.38
C TRP A 232 10.70 -17.03 -15.50
N CYS A 233 10.04 -17.42 -14.42
CA CYS A 233 8.58 -17.46 -14.34
C CYS A 233 8.01 -16.11 -13.90
N VAL A 234 6.89 -15.69 -14.49
CA VAL A 234 6.28 -14.37 -14.27
C VAL A 234 5.27 -14.44 -13.12
N LEU A 235 5.34 -13.48 -12.20
CA LEU A 235 4.38 -13.38 -11.09
C LEU A 235 3.02 -12.90 -11.61
N ARG A 236 1.97 -13.69 -11.33
CA ARG A 236 0.58 -13.31 -11.56
C ARG A 236 0.05 -12.58 -10.33
N LYS A 237 -0.33 -11.30 -10.49
CA LYS A 237 -1.06 -10.58 -9.44
C LYS A 237 -2.51 -11.09 -9.39
N LYS A 238 -2.94 -11.60 -8.24
CA LYS A 238 -4.38 -11.79 -7.98
C LYS A 238 -5.04 -10.42 -7.89
N LYS A 239 -6.19 -10.29 -8.56
CA LYS A 239 -7.08 -9.13 -8.41
C LYS A 239 -7.71 -9.15 -7.02
#